data_AF-C1KSS1-F1
#
_entry.id   AF-C1KSS1-F1
#
_cell.length_a   1.000
_cell.length_b   1.000
_cell.length_c   1.000
_cell.angle_alpha   90.00
_cell.angle_beta   90.00
_cell.angle_gamma   90.00
#
_symmetry.space_group_name_H-M   'P 1'
#
loop_
_entity.id
_entity.type
_entity.pdbx_description
1 polymer ?
#
loop_
_entity_poly.entity_id
_entity_poly.type
_entity_poly.pdbx_seq_one_letter_code
_entity_poly.pdbx_strand_id
1 'polypeptide(L)' 'VTFSKRRRGLFKKAEELSVLCDADVALIVFSSTDKLSQFASS' A
#
# COMPACT_ATOMS: atom_id res chain seq x y z
N VAL A 1 -9.68 3.22 -13.35
CA VAL A 1 -9.20 4.53 -12.83
C VAL A 1 -9.26 4.64 -11.30
N THR A 2 -10.42 4.39 -10.68
CA THR A 2 -10.60 4.53 -9.21
C THR A 2 -9.68 3.64 -8.39
N PHE A 3 -9.58 2.34 -8.72
CA PHE A 3 -8.67 1.40 -8.05
C PHE A 3 -7.22 1.93 -8.05
N SER A 4 -6.72 2.34 -9.21
CA SER A 4 -5.34 2.83 -9.35
C SER A 4 -5.08 4.09 -8.53
N LYS A 5 -6.05 5.01 -8.43
CA LYS A 5 -5.93 6.22 -7.58
C LYS A 5 -5.96 5.88 -6.09
N ARG A 6 -6.91 5.03 -5.67
CA ARG A 6 -7.04 4.62 -4.26
C ARG A 6 -5.85 3.79 -3.78
N ARG A 7 -5.38 2.85 -4.60
CA ARG A 7 -4.19 2.04 -4.31
C ARG A 7 -2.97 2.93 -4.07
N ARG A 8 -2.75 3.95 -4.90
CA ARG A 8 -1.66 4.92 -4.68
C ARG A 8 -1.80 5.68 -3.35
N GLY A 9 -3.01 6.17 -3.05
CA GLY A 9 -3.26 6.85 -1.78
C GLY A 9 -3.05 5.94 -0.56
N LEU A 10 -3.47 4.67 -0.66
CA LEU A 10 -3.30 3.67 0.39
C LEU A 10 -1.82 3.35 0.64
N PHE A 11 -1.02 3.18 -0.42
CA PHE A 11 0.42 2.97 -0.30
C PHE A 11 1.11 4.15 0.37
N LYS A 12 0.76 5.39 -0.04
CA LYS A 12 1.30 6.60 0.58
C LYS A 12 0.98 6.67 2.07
N LYS A 13 -0.23 6.28 2.48
CA LYS A 13 -0.62 6.26 3.90
C LYS A 13 0.08 5.17 4.70
N ALA A 14 0.33 4.01 4.10
CA ALA A 14 1.09 2.94 4.73
C ALA A 14 2.55 3.36 4.99
N GLU A 15 3.17 4.05 4.02
CA GLU A 15 4.50 4.65 4.14
C GLU A 15 4.53 5.75 5.22
N GLU A 16 3.58 6.71 5.18
CA GLU A 16 3.46 7.75 6.20
C GLU A 16 3.30 7.16 7.61
N LEU A 17 2.49 6.10 7.77
CA LEU A 17 2.28 5.43 9.05
C LEU A 17 3.54 4.73 9.55
N SER A 18 4.22 3.98 8.69
CA SER A 18 5.46 3.28 9.05
C SER A 18 6.52 4.26 9.56
N VAL A 19 6.71 5.38 8.86
CA VAL A 19 7.69 6.42 9.25
C VAL A 19 7.27 7.15 10.53
N LEU A 20 6.00 7.53 10.69
CA LEU A 20 5.54 8.30 11.85
C LEU A 20 5.53 7.49 13.14
N CYS A 21 5.30 6.19 13.05
CA CYS A 21 5.14 5.32 14.21
C CYS A 21 6.34 4.39 14.44
N ASP A 22 7.37 4.44 13.59
CA ASP A 22 8.52 3.51 13.60
C ASP A 22 8.05 2.05 13.65
N ALA A 23 7.12 1.72 12.75
CA ALA A 23 6.41 0.45 12.76
C ALA A 23 6.59 -0.30 11.43
N ASP A 24 6.76 -1.62 11.56
CA ASP A 24 6.75 -2.55 10.44
C ASP A 24 5.34 -2.69 9.87
N VAL A 25 5.18 -2.31 8.60
CA VAL A 25 3.91 -2.32 7.86
C VAL A 25 4.08 -3.06 6.55
N ALA A 26 3.23 -4.06 6.32
CA ALA A 26 3.12 -4.76 5.04
C ALA A 26 1.70 -4.62 4.46
N LEU A 27 1.62 -4.48 3.14
CA LEU A 27 0.37 -4.35 2.41
C LEU A 27 0.40 -5.22 1.15
N ILE A 28 -0.65 -6.02 0.95
CA ILE A 28 -0.81 -6.88 -0.24
C ILE A 28 -2.17 -6.58 -0.86
N VAL A 29 -2.18 -6.26 -2.16
CA VAL A 29 -3.41 -5.93 -2.91
C VAL A 29 -3.47 -6.72 -4.21
N PHE A 30 -4.52 -7.52 -4.36
CA PHE A 30 -4.90 -8.16 -5.61
C PHE A 30 -5.95 -7.32 -6.33
N SER A 31 -5.75 -7.05 -7.62
CA SER A 31 -6.78 -6.42 -8.46
C SER A 31 -7.78 -7.46 -8.98
N SER A 32 -8.90 -6.99 -9.51
CA SER A 32 -9.87 -7.83 -10.24
C SER A 32 -9.33 -8.44 -11.56
N THR A 33 -8.06 -8.19 -11.87
CA THR A 33 -7.35 -8.74 -13.03
C THR A 33 -6.20 -9.62 -12.57
N ASP A 34 -6.27 -10.14 -11.34
CA ASP A 34 -5.26 -10.97 -10.68
C ASP A 34 -3.85 -10.37 -10.65
N LYS A 35 -3.72 -9.04 -10.72
CA LYS A 35 -2.42 -8.38 -10.59
C LYS A 35 -2.13 -8.13 -9.11
N LEU A 36 -1.03 -8.71 -8.65
CA LEU A 36 -0.45 -8.45 -7.34
C LEU A 36 0.22 -7.07 -7.30
N SER A 37 0.05 -6.35 -6.20
CA SER A 37 0.81 -5.16 -5.85
C SER A 37 1.06 -5.17 -4.35
N GLN A 38 2.29 -4.91 -3.94
CA GLN A 38 2.70 -5.03 -2.55
C GLN A 38 3.57 -3.86 -2.10
N PHE A 39 3.49 -3.56 -0.81
CA PHE A 39 4.35 -2.64 -0.07
C PHE A 39 4.83 -3.34 1.20
N ALA A 40 6.08 -3.12 1.59
CA ALA A 40 6.64 -3.54 2.86
C ALA A 40 7.60 -2.43 3.31
N SER A 41 7.49 -2.00 4.56
CA SER A 41 8.54 -1.21 5.21
C SER A 41 9.66 -2.13 5.70
N SER A 42 10.83 -1.53 5.94
CA SER A 42 12.06 -2.19 6.38
C SER A 42 12.34 -1.95 7.85
#